data_AF-A0A6I0JP86-F1
#
_entry.id   AF-A0A6I0JP86-F1
#
_cell.length_a   1.000
_cell.length_b   1.000
_cell.length_c   1.000
_cell.angle_alpha   90.00
_cell.angle_beta   90.00
_cell.angle_gamma   90.00
#
_symmetry.space_group_name_H-M   'P 1'
#
loop_
_entity.id
_entity.type
_entity.pdbx_description
1 polymer ?
#
loop_
_entity_poly.entity_id
_entity_poly.type
_entity_poly.pdbx_seq_one_letter_code
_entity_poly.pdbx_strand_id
1 'polypeptide(L)'
;MMCQNCKKSVPNAIFHVYHRRGFHYPAQKCEENFILFLIKGEMLVNSREYAGTMLKAGEFMLQPISSKIEMLAMTDVECIYYQFNQPELFCDIRYNRIMKETDPPLIPSPLPIIPELQHFLESARTYLSEKKICRDLLS
;
A
#
# COMPACT_ATOMS: atom_id res chain seq x y z
N MET A 1 13.04 -24.28 8.38
CA MET A 1 13.03 -23.62 7.06
C MET A 1 12.14 -22.37 7.17
N MET A 2 12.48 -21.22 6.57
CA MET A 2 11.60 -20.04 6.65
C MET A 2 10.41 -20.20 5.71
N CYS A 3 9.23 -19.66 6.07
CA CYS A 3 8.02 -19.71 5.25
C CYS A 3 8.25 -19.18 3.81
N GLN A 4 9.17 -18.21 3.66
CA GLN A 4 9.59 -17.64 2.36
C GLN A 4 10.19 -18.67 1.39
N ASN A 5 10.71 -19.80 1.88
CA ASN A 5 11.29 -20.86 1.06
C ASN A 5 10.28 -22.00 0.76
N CYS A 6 9.03 -21.87 1.20
CA CYS A 6 8.00 -22.87 0.91
C CYS A 6 7.55 -22.74 -0.55
N LYS A 7 7.55 -23.84 -1.30
CA LYS A 7 7.05 -23.87 -2.70
C LYS A 7 5.56 -23.55 -2.82
N LYS A 8 4.80 -23.65 -1.72
CA LYS A 8 3.39 -23.24 -1.63
C LYS A 8 3.24 -21.79 -1.15
N SER A 9 4.33 -21.10 -0.82
CA SER A 9 4.28 -19.69 -0.43
C SER A 9 3.84 -18.88 -1.63
N VAL A 10 2.72 -18.17 -1.48
CA VAL A 10 2.33 -17.13 -2.42
C VAL A 10 3.24 -15.92 -2.16
N PRO A 11 3.74 -15.21 -3.19
CA PRO A 11 4.43 -13.95 -2.99
C PRO A 11 3.59 -13.02 -2.10
N ASN A 12 4.21 -12.34 -1.15
CA ASN A 12 3.48 -11.39 -0.33
C ASN A 12 2.99 -10.26 -1.25
N ALA A 13 1.68 -10.06 -1.37
CA ALA A 13 1.13 -8.86 -2.01
C ALA A 13 1.15 -7.66 -1.05
N ILE A 14 1.29 -7.90 0.25
CA ILE A 14 1.30 -6.87 1.29
C ILE A 14 2.66 -6.82 1.98
N PHE A 15 3.22 -5.62 2.10
CA PHE A 15 4.54 -5.38 2.68
C PHE A 15 4.43 -4.34 3.80
N HIS A 16 5.10 -4.60 4.91
CA HIS A 16 5.25 -3.66 6.00
C HIS A 16 6.69 -3.14 6.02
N VAL A 17 6.88 -1.83 5.86
CA VAL A 17 8.19 -1.23 5.60
C VAL A 17 8.41 0.01 6.46
N TYR A 18 9.66 0.17 6.90
CA TYR A 18 10.14 1.34 7.64
C TYR A 18 11.21 2.05 6.83
N HIS A 19 11.07 3.37 6.70
CA HIS A 19 12.11 4.21 6.11
C HIS A 19 12.51 5.30 7.09
N ARG A 20 13.81 5.57 7.18
CA ARG A 20 14.31 6.69 7.97
C ARG A 20 14.11 8.00 7.21
N ARG A 21 14.05 9.10 7.96
CA ARG A 21 14.10 10.45 7.38
C ARG A 21 15.23 10.58 6.37
N GLY A 22 14.92 11.18 5.22
CA GLY A 22 15.86 11.36 4.11
C GLY A 22 15.98 10.15 3.19
N PHE A 23 15.28 9.03 3.46
CA PHE A 23 15.17 7.96 2.49
C PHE A 23 14.52 8.49 1.20
N HIS A 24 15.21 8.28 0.09
CA HIS A 24 14.78 8.70 -1.24
C HIS A 24 14.55 7.47 -2.11
N TYR A 25 13.32 7.31 -2.57
CA TYR A 25 12.99 6.40 -3.65
C TYR A 25 13.02 7.20 -4.95
N PRO A 26 14.07 7.02 -5.78
CA PRO A 26 14.22 7.82 -6.99
C PRO A 26 13.10 7.51 -7.99
N ALA A 27 12.85 8.44 -8.88
CA ALA A 27 11.74 8.35 -9.83
C ALA A 27 11.80 7.07 -10.69
N GLN A 28 10.96 6.09 -10.38
CA GLN A 28 10.91 4.78 -11.01
C GLN A 28 9.49 4.46 -11.50
N LYS A 29 9.43 3.63 -12.54
CA LYS A 29 8.18 3.14 -13.10
C LYS A 29 7.60 2.06 -12.18
N CYS A 30 6.32 2.14 -11.88
CA CYS A 30 5.63 1.13 -11.09
C CYS A 30 5.43 -0.15 -11.91
N GLU A 31 5.88 -1.30 -11.39
CA GLU A 31 5.71 -2.61 -12.03
C GLU A 31 4.31 -3.20 -11.83
N GLU A 32 3.64 -2.82 -10.74
CA GLU A 32 2.26 -3.21 -10.41
C GLU A 32 1.48 -1.98 -9.91
N ASN A 33 0.15 -2.07 -9.83
CA ASN A 33 -0.59 -1.08 -9.05
C ASN A 33 -0.26 -1.30 -7.59
N PHE A 34 -0.23 -0.22 -6.81
CA PHE A 34 -0.15 -0.37 -5.37
C PHE A 34 -0.95 0.67 -4.61
N ILE A 35 -1.41 0.29 -3.43
CA ILE A 35 -1.90 1.21 -2.42
C ILE A 35 -0.80 1.37 -1.36
N LEU A 36 -0.45 2.62 -1.05
CA LEU A 36 0.47 2.97 0.02
C LEU A 36 -0.35 3.56 1.18
N PHE A 37 -0.36 2.87 2.30
CA PHE A 37 -0.93 3.32 3.57
C PHE A 37 0.17 3.89 4.44
N LEU A 38 0.12 5.18 4.77
CA LEU A 38 1.09 5.81 5.65
C LEU A 38 0.59 5.73 7.09
N ILE A 39 1.22 4.86 7.88
CA ILE A 39 0.82 4.60 9.27
C ILE A 39 1.43 5.64 10.22
N LYS A 40 2.68 6.05 9.96
CA LYS A 40 3.41 7.04 10.75
C LYS A 40 4.25 7.94 9.85
N GLY A 41 4.39 9.19 10.26
CA GLY A 41 5.32 10.15 9.66
C GLY A 41 4.72 10.91 8.48
N GLU A 42 5.60 11.45 7.64
CA GLU A 42 5.26 12.27 6.48
C GLU A 42 6.16 11.88 5.30
N MET A 43 5.56 11.71 4.13
CA MET A 43 6.24 11.33 2.89
C MET A 43 5.88 12.32 1.79
N LEU A 44 6.88 12.96 1.18
CA LEU A 44 6.68 13.73 -0.04
C LEU A 44 6.64 12.76 -1.21
N VAL A 45 5.58 12.82 -1.99
CA VAL A 45 5.36 11.99 -3.17
C VAL A 45 5.28 12.88 -4.40
N ASN A 46 5.91 12.45 -5.48
CA ASN A 46 5.84 13.10 -6.76
C ASN A 46 5.57 12.08 -7.88
N SER A 47 4.41 12.21 -8.50
CA SER A 47 4.01 11.46 -9.70
C SER A 47 3.09 12.35 -10.55
N ARG A 48 2.65 11.82 -11.70
CA ARG A 48 1.64 12.52 -12.51
C ARG A 48 0.32 12.67 -11.75
N GLU A 49 -0.04 11.65 -10.97
CA GLU A 49 -1.27 11.60 -10.19
C GLU A 49 -1.18 12.44 -8.91
N TYR A 50 0.01 12.49 -8.29
CA TYR A 50 0.28 13.19 -7.03
C TYR A 50 1.48 14.11 -7.19
N ALA A 51 1.29 15.28 -7.79
CA ALA A 51 2.37 16.24 -8.02
C ALA A 51 2.78 16.92 -6.71
N GLY A 52 4.03 16.69 -6.26
CA GLY A 52 4.58 17.31 -5.05
C GLY A 52 3.70 17.21 -3.80
N THR A 53 3.00 16.09 -3.64
CA THR A 53 1.97 15.90 -2.60
C THR A 53 2.61 15.40 -1.30
N MET A 54 2.28 16.03 -0.18
CA MET A 54 2.67 15.54 1.15
C MET A 54 1.64 14.54 1.65
N LEU A 55 2.02 13.27 1.72
CA LEU A 55 1.24 12.23 2.37
C LEU A 55 1.54 12.21 3.87
N LYS A 56 0.50 12.17 4.71
CA LYS A 56 0.60 12.20 6.17
C LYS A 56 0.09 10.92 6.82
N ALA A 57 0.52 10.68 8.05
CA ALA A 57 0.04 9.54 8.84
C ALA A 57 -1.50 9.52 8.92
N GLY A 58 -2.09 8.35 8.69
CA GLY A 58 -3.55 8.19 8.60
C GLY A 58 -4.11 8.45 7.21
N GLU A 59 -3.26 8.65 6.20
CA GLU A 59 -3.68 8.77 4.80
C GLU A 59 -3.16 7.62 3.94
N PHE A 60 -3.83 7.40 2.82
CA PHE A 60 -3.38 6.45 1.81
C PHE A 60 -3.57 6.99 0.39
N MET A 61 -2.82 6.42 -0.54
CA MET A 61 -2.90 6.76 -1.97
C MET A 61 -2.82 5.51 -2.84
N LEU A 62 -3.39 5.59 -4.04
CA LEU A 62 -3.32 4.55 -5.06
C LEU A 62 -2.38 5.01 -6.18
N GLN A 63 -1.35 4.22 -6.47
CA GLN A 63 -0.46 4.48 -7.59
C GLN A 63 -0.68 3.42 -8.69
N PRO A 64 -1.08 3.83 -9.90
CA PRO A 64 -1.27 2.90 -11.00
C PRO A 64 0.04 2.32 -11.52
N ILE A 65 -0.06 1.09 -12.04
CA ILE A 65 0.99 0.45 -12.83
C ILE A 65 1.47 1.39 -13.95
N SER A 66 2.76 1.32 -14.27
CA SER A 66 3.42 2.16 -15.25
C SER A 66 3.50 3.65 -14.94
N SER A 67 2.92 4.15 -13.85
CA SER A 67 3.19 5.52 -13.43
C SER A 67 4.61 5.65 -12.89
N LYS A 68 5.21 6.82 -13.08
CA LYS A 68 6.54 7.15 -12.57
C LYS A 68 6.37 7.88 -11.24
N ILE A 69 6.76 7.23 -10.16
CA ILE A 69 6.67 7.75 -8.80
C ILE A 69 8.06 7.99 -8.23
N GLU A 70 8.21 9.11 -7.53
CA GLU A 70 9.34 9.46 -6.68
C GLU A 70 8.82 9.71 -5.27
N MET A 71 9.55 9.26 -4.25
CA MET A 71 9.16 9.45 -2.85
C MET A 71 10.35 9.87 -1.99
N LEU A 72 10.10 10.76 -1.03
CA LEU A 72 11.08 11.20 -0.04
C LEU A 72 10.45 11.15 1.35
N ALA A 73 11.05 10.39 2.26
CA ALA A 73 10.64 10.35 3.66
C ALA A 73 11.06 11.65 4.36
N MET A 74 10.09 12.49 4.72
CA MET A 74 10.34 13.78 5.39
C MET A 74 10.62 13.60 6.89
N THR A 75 10.05 12.55 7.46
CA THR A 75 10.31 12.05 8.82
C THR A 75 10.60 10.55 8.80
N ASP A 76 10.80 9.93 9.95
CA ASP A 76 10.80 8.46 10.02
C ASP A 76 9.38 7.96 9.74
N VAL A 77 9.24 7.13 8.71
CA VAL A 77 7.94 6.65 8.23
C VAL A 77 7.76 5.15 8.42
N GLU A 78 6.53 4.78 8.73
CA GLU A 78 6.03 3.41 8.77
C GLU A 78 4.91 3.30 7.74
N CYS A 79 5.00 2.35 6.83
CA CYS A 79 4.07 2.22 5.73
C CYS A 79 3.72 0.76 5.45
N ILE A 80 2.51 0.56 4.94
CA ILE A 80 2.05 -0.71 4.40
C ILE A 80 1.80 -0.52 2.91
N TYR A 81 2.41 -1.36 2.08
CA TYR A 81 2.14 -1.42 0.65
C TYR A 81 1.25 -2.62 0.34
N TYR A 82 0.24 -2.44 -0.49
CA TYR A 82 -0.50 -3.54 -1.11
C TYR A 82 -0.34 -3.47 -2.63
N GLN A 83 0.32 -4.45 -3.23
CA GLN A 83 0.59 -4.53 -4.67
C GLN A 83 -0.40 -5.50 -5.35
N PHE A 84 -0.88 -5.13 -6.54
CA PHE A 84 -1.82 -5.95 -7.31
C PHE A 84 -1.85 -5.56 -8.80
N ASN A 85 -2.18 -6.53 -9.66
CA ASN A 85 -2.41 -6.30 -11.09
C ASN A 85 -3.83 -5.81 -11.38
N GLN A 86 -4.83 -6.44 -10.78
CA GLN A 86 -6.24 -6.04 -10.84
C GLN A 86 -6.85 -6.26 -9.45
N PRO A 87 -7.66 -5.32 -8.94
CA PRO A 87 -8.32 -5.52 -7.66
C PRO A 87 -9.27 -6.72 -7.75
N GLU A 88 -9.29 -7.53 -6.70
CA GLU A 88 -10.20 -8.66 -6.63
C GLU A 88 -11.64 -8.16 -6.44
N LEU A 89 -12.50 -8.53 -7.36
CA LEU A 89 -13.88 -8.04 -7.41
C LEU A 89 -14.77 -8.98 -6.59
N PHE A 90 -15.05 -8.60 -5.35
CA PHE A 90 -15.88 -9.41 -4.45
C PHE A 90 -17.39 -9.20 -4.65
N CYS A 91 -17.81 -8.03 -5.16
CA CYS A 91 -19.22 -7.68 -5.33
C CYS A 91 -19.43 -6.76 -6.53
N ASP A 92 -19.69 -7.35 -7.69
CA ASP A 92 -19.89 -6.65 -8.97
C ASP A 92 -21.02 -5.64 -8.90
N ILE A 93 -22.10 -5.98 -8.19
CA ILE A 93 -23.27 -5.09 -8.03
C ILE A 93 -22.85 -3.80 -7.34
N ARG A 94 -22.13 -3.90 -6.21
CA ARG A 94 -21.67 -2.73 -5.46
C ARG A 94 -20.64 -1.93 -6.27
N TYR A 95 -19.69 -2.61 -6.91
CA TYR A 95 -18.69 -1.96 -7.76
C TYR A 95 -19.35 -1.17 -8.89
N ASN A 96 -20.22 -1.80 -9.67
CA ASN A 96 -20.91 -1.17 -10.79
C ASN A 96 -21.82 -0.02 -10.33
N ARG A 97 -22.40 -0.10 -9.13
CA ARG A 97 -23.16 1.00 -8.55
C ARG A 97 -22.27 2.20 -8.23
N ILE A 98 -21.16 1.98 -7.52
CA ILE A 98 -20.20 3.04 -7.17
C ILE A 98 -19.65 3.70 -8.44
N MET A 99 -19.28 2.92 -9.46
CA MET A 99 -18.76 3.45 -10.72
C MET A 99 -19.75 4.31 -11.50
N LYS A 100 -21.07 4.12 -11.29
CA LYS A 100 -22.12 4.93 -11.93
C LYS A 100 -22.51 6.15 -11.10
N GLU A 101 -22.47 6.03 -9.77
CA GLU A 101 -22.94 7.05 -8.84
C GLU A 101 -21.83 8.01 -8.37
N THR A 102 -20.57 7.67 -8.60
CA THR A 102 -19.43 8.44 -8.11
C THR A 102 -18.67 9.09 -9.26
N ASP A 103 -18.65 10.41 -9.27
CA ASP A 103 -17.77 11.14 -10.18
C ASP A 103 -16.32 11.02 -9.71
N PRO A 104 -15.38 10.68 -10.60
CA PRO A 104 -13.97 10.65 -10.25
C PRO A 104 -13.49 12.08 -9.91
N PRO A 105 -12.60 12.24 -8.92
CA PRO A 105 -12.05 13.55 -8.62
C PRO A 105 -11.22 14.06 -9.81
N LEU A 106 -11.33 15.36 -10.11
CA LEU A 106 -10.52 16.00 -11.15
C LEU A 106 -9.02 15.94 -10.85
N ILE A 107 -8.68 16.01 -9.56
CA ILE A 107 -7.32 15.94 -9.05
C ILE A 107 -7.30 14.86 -7.97
N PRO A 108 -6.54 13.77 -8.14
CA PRO A 108 -6.35 12.78 -7.09
C PRO A 108 -5.73 13.44 -5.85
N SER A 109 -6.28 13.12 -4.68
CA SER A 109 -5.71 13.50 -3.38
C SER A 109 -5.55 12.26 -2.52
N PRO A 110 -4.63 12.28 -1.54
CA PRO A 110 -4.62 11.26 -0.50
C PRO A 110 -5.99 11.16 0.17
N LEU A 111 -6.35 9.94 0.54
CA LEU A 111 -7.62 9.63 1.20
C LEU A 111 -7.35 9.31 2.67
N PRO A 112 -8.24 9.73 3.59
CA PRO A 112 -8.11 9.37 4.99
C PRO A 112 -8.38 7.87 5.19
N ILE A 113 -7.59 7.24 6.04
CA ILE A 113 -7.82 5.89 6.53
C ILE A 113 -8.98 5.95 7.52
N ILE A 114 -10.08 5.28 7.17
CA ILE A 114 -11.26 5.16 8.03
C ILE A 114 -11.03 4.13 9.16
N PRO A 115 -11.79 4.18 10.27
CA PRO A 115 -11.57 3.28 11.42
C PRO A 115 -11.57 1.78 11.08
N GLU A 116 -12.47 1.34 10.21
CA GLU A 116 -12.57 -0.06 9.80
C GLU A 116 -11.30 -0.52 9.07
N LEU A 117 -10.76 0.35 8.21
CA LEU A 117 -9.53 0.10 7.49
C LEU A 117 -8.31 0.18 8.41
N GLN A 118 -8.33 1.08 9.39
CA GLN A 118 -7.30 1.17 10.43
C GLN A 118 -7.16 -0.14 11.20
N HIS A 119 -8.27 -0.74 11.65
CA HIS A 119 -8.26 -2.02 12.35
C HIS A 119 -7.72 -3.17 11.50
N PHE A 120 -8.06 -3.18 10.20
CA PHE A 120 -7.48 -4.14 9.27
C PHE A 120 -5.96 -3.97 9.15
N LEU A 121 -5.48 -2.74 8.99
CA LEU A 121 -4.06 -2.44 8.84
C LEU A 121 -3.26 -2.76 10.11
N GLU A 122 -3.82 -2.55 11.30
CA GLU A 122 -3.19 -2.95 12.58
C GLU A 122 -3.02 -4.47 12.69
N SER A 123 -4.04 -5.22 12.25
CA SER A 123 -3.99 -6.68 12.21
C SER A 123 -2.98 -7.17 11.18
N ALA A 124 -2.97 -6.57 9.98
CA ALA A 124 -2.00 -6.85 8.93
C ALA A 124 -0.57 -6.55 9.39
N ARG A 125 -0.36 -5.43 10.08
CA ARG A 125 0.94 -5.06 10.66
C ARG A 125 1.46 -6.12 11.61
N THR A 126 0.61 -6.60 12.52
CA THR A 126 0.95 -7.65 13.48
C THR A 126 1.34 -8.93 12.74
N TYR A 127 0.49 -9.39 11.81
CA TYR A 127 0.75 -10.58 11.01
C TYR A 127 2.06 -10.52 10.20
N LEU A 128 2.38 -9.36 9.63
CA LEU A 128 3.57 -9.18 8.80
C LEU A 128 4.86 -9.03 9.62
N SER A 129 4.76 -8.60 10.87
CA SER A 129 5.91 -8.41 11.77
C SER A 129 6.31 -9.68 12.52
N GLU A 130 5.39 -10.63 12.67
CA GLU A 130 5.63 -11.89 13.37
C GLU A 130 6.39 -12.91 12.50
N LYS A 131 7.14 -13.80 13.17
CA LYS A 131 7.81 -14.92 12.50
C LYS A 131 6.74 -15.86 11.92
N LYS A 132 6.60 -15.87 10.60
CA LYS A 132 5.72 -16.81 9.90
C LYS A 132 6.26 -18.23 10.05
N ILE A 133 5.52 -19.09 10.75
CA ILE A 133 5.81 -20.52 10.85
C ILE A 133 5.03 -21.23 9.75
N CYS A 134 5.72 -22.01 8.91
CA CYS A 134 5.03 -22.83 7.92
C CYS A 134 4.43 -24.05 8.62
N ARG A 135 3.11 -24.25 8.47
CA ARG A 135 2.38 -25.38 9.07
C ARG A 135 2.99 -26.74 8.67
N ASP A 136 3.43 -26.87 7.43
CA ASP A 136 4.08 -28.09 6.90
C ASP A 136 5.47 -28.35 7.51
N LEU A 137 6.03 -27.41 8.30
CA LEU A 137 7.28 -27.60 9.07
C LEU A 137 7.03 -27.94 10.55
N LEU A 138 5.77 -27.97 10.97
CA LEU A 138 5.35 -28.40 12.32
C LEU A 138 4.86 -29.86 12.32
N SER A 139 4.99 -30.55 11.18
CA SER A 139 4.57 -31.94 10.96
C SER A 139 5.77 -32.89 11.02
#